data_AF-A0A1G2CXD2-F1
#
_entry.id   AF-A0A1G2CXD2-F1
#
_cell.length_a   1.000
_cell.length_b   1.000
_cell.length_c   1.000
_cell.angle_alpha   90.00
_cell.angle_beta   90.00
_cell.angle_gamma   90.00
#
_symmetry.space_group_name_H-M   'P 1'
#
loop_
_entity.id
_entity.type
_entity.pdbx_description
1 polymer ?
#
loop_
_entity_poly.entity_id
_entity_poly.type
_entity_poly.pdbx_seq_one_letter_code
_entity_poly.pdbx_strand_id
1 'polypeptide(L)'
;MEKFDVGEDEQTIDLVRSYEAVERDESHREATYDLPEDVAEDLGHPTTRRGWLDYWEERLREDIEDIPGKSRMTRANRNVLIQKKAQEQLESDRFLEERTSIMRKFSSRLAEIDQRIDYPEAEQSHRSTVSYDAERDSLYTVGEDGTVHPFHLDNPATDIDWGVMYRPSPDVPKHLWRSIRKHMDIAEARRDIDEVINREIASVEGLSLPTTSISGEWLAEHFNPTNGSIAGIIGERMAKNTLYALGRQDSGENFKIENSNAREDAELKYDFKIVLPTVTRGVATVPEGMEREEYVAGKRSVGVQFTISNARYILDKKEGQLKIARDRLKDEDAKKYIKRPVNDIVLVNLGLKASERYAQWLDEGMPPGGPEQYITDEEKQELLAKITAGLHSEG
;
A
#
# COMPACT_ATOMS: atom_id res chain seq x y z
N MET A 1 -40.27 34.37 11.83
CA MET A 1 -39.27 35.13 11.07
C MET A 1 -38.11 35.37 12.01
N GLU A 2 -37.31 34.33 12.23
CA GLU A 2 -36.11 34.38 13.08
C GLU A 2 -34.93 34.83 12.21
N LYS A 3 -34.21 35.84 12.69
CA LYS A 3 -32.96 36.32 12.09
C LYS A 3 -31.83 35.45 12.63
N PHE A 4 -31.11 34.78 11.73
CA PHE A 4 -29.82 34.17 12.03
C PHE A 4 -28.76 35.26 12.10
N ASP A 5 -28.12 35.36 13.24
CA ASP A 5 -26.94 36.17 13.51
C ASP A 5 -25.71 35.29 13.21
N VAL A 6 -24.95 35.64 12.17
CA VAL A 6 -23.70 34.96 11.82
C VAL A 6 -22.59 35.85 12.35
N GLY A 7 -22.04 35.47 13.50
CA GLY A 7 -20.80 36.07 14.00
C GLY A 7 -19.67 35.77 13.03
N GLU A 8 -19.22 36.79 12.31
CA GLU A 8 -17.99 36.74 11.52
C GLU A 8 -16.80 36.71 12.50
N ASP A 9 -15.95 35.68 12.37
CA ASP A 9 -14.70 35.54 13.10
C ASP A 9 -13.80 36.76 12.83
N GLU A 10 -13.54 37.56 13.86
CA GLU A 10 -12.72 38.78 13.82
C GLU A 10 -11.30 38.52 13.24
N GLN A 11 -10.80 37.28 13.30
CA GLN A 11 -9.52 36.88 12.68
C GLN A 11 -9.54 36.90 11.15
N THR A 12 -10.70 36.67 10.53
CA THR A 12 -10.88 36.69 9.07
C THR A 12 -10.85 38.13 8.56
N ILE A 13 -11.40 39.07 9.34
CA ILE A 13 -11.50 40.49 9.00
C ILE A 13 -10.14 41.18 9.01
N ASP A 14 -9.25 40.84 9.95
CA ASP A 14 -7.89 41.40 10.00
C ASP A 14 -6.98 40.87 8.89
N LEU A 15 -7.18 39.60 8.46
CA LEU A 15 -6.47 39.05 7.29
C LEU A 15 -6.89 39.74 5.99
N VAL A 16 -8.20 40.00 5.84
CA VAL A 16 -8.80 40.69 4.67
C VAL A 16 -8.30 42.14 4.55
N ARG A 17 -8.19 42.87 5.67
CA ARG A 17 -7.64 44.24 5.68
C ARG A 17 -6.14 44.29 5.35
N SER A 18 -5.37 43.27 5.74
CA SER A 18 -3.96 43.18 5.33
C SER A 18 -3.81 42.91 3.83
N TYR A 19 -4.75 42.19 3.20
CA TYR A 19 -4.70 41.84 1.78
C TYR A 19 -5.10 43.02 0.88
N GLU A 20 -6.13 43.78 1.25
CA GLU A 20 -6.55 44.98 0.50
C GLU A 20 -5.48 46.10 0.52
N ALA A 21 -4.69 46.18 1.60
CA ALA A 21 -3.57 47.10 1.71
C ALA A 21 -2.38 46.70 0.82
N VAL A 22 -2.19 45.39 0.57
CA VAL A 22 -1.13 44.86 -0.30
C VAL A 22 -1.52 44.93 -1.78
N GLU A 23 -2.78 44.66 -2.14
CA GLU A 23 -3.25 44.75 -3.54
C GLU A 23 -3.19 46.17 -4.12
N ARG A 24 -3.31 47.22 -3.29
CA ARG A 24 -3.17 48.61 -3.76
C ARG A 24 -1.73 49.03 -4.07
N ASP A 25 -0.73 48.29 -3.58
CA ASP A 25 0.69 48.59 -3.82
C ASP A 25 1.31 47.64 -4.88
N GLU A 26 0.70 46.49 -5.15
CA GLU A 26 1.19 45.49 -6.11
C GLU A 26 0.80 45.72 -7.58
N SER A 27 0.03 46.76 -7.92
CA SER A 27 -0.39 47.06 -9.30
C SER A 27 0.76 47.42 -10.27
N HIS A 28 2.02 47.41 -9.80
CA HIS A 28 3.20 47.71 -10.60
C HIS A 28 4.34 46.69 -10.52
N ARG A 29 4.12 45.49 -9.96
CA ARG A 29 5.09 44.39 -10.05
C ARG A 29 4.36 43.10 -10.40
N GLU A 30 4.27 42.78 -11.69
CA GLU A 30 4.07 41.39 -12.11
C GLU A 30 5.29 40.61 -11.60
N ALA A 31 5.15 40.00 -10.42
CA ALA A 31 6.14 39.09 -9.90
C ALA A 31 6.24 37.91 -10.88
N THR A 32 7.36 37.81 -11.57
CA THR A 32 7.74 36.61 -12.31
C THR A 32 7.85 35.48 -11.29
N TYR A 33 6.93 34.53 -11.36
CA TYR A 33 7.05 33.30 -10.57
C TYR A 33 7.94 32.34 -11.36
N ASP A 34 8.98 31.79 -10.71
CA ASP A 34 9.75 30.66 -11.25
C ASP A 34 8.84 29.45 -11.28
N LEU A 35 8.25 29.18 -12.44
CA LEU A 35 7.53 27.93 -12.69
C LEU A 35 8.53 26.81 -12.97
N PRO A 36 8.23 25.57 -12.55
CA PRO A 36 8.97 24.38 -12.99
C PRO A 36 9.12 24.34 -14.52
N GLU A 37 10.28 23.88 -15.00
CA GLU A 37 10.70 23.98 -16.41
C GLU A 37 9.78 23.20 -17.37
N ASP A 38 9.23 22.09 -16.90
CA ASP A 38 8.21 21.26 -17.54
C ASP A 38 6.87 22.01 -17.72
N VAL A 39 6.47 22.81 -16.72
CA VAL A 39 5.27 23.67 -16.80
C VAL A 39 5.52 24.82 -17.78
N ALA A 40 6.74 25.35 -17.86
CA ALA A 40 7.08 26.41 -18.81
C ALA A 40 7.16 25.94 -20.27
N GLU A 41 7.68 24.73 -20.52
CA GLU A 41 7.73 24.10 -21.85
C GLU A 41 6.33 23.77 -22.40
N ASP A 42 5.44 23.26 -21.56
CA ASP A 42 4.08 22.86 -21.97
C ASP A 42 3.18 24.07 -22.29
N LEU A 43 3.55 25.27 -21.83
CA LEU A 43 2.68 26.43 -21.80
C LEU A 43 2.92 27.50 -22.85
N GLY A 44 4.09 27.57 -23.49
CA GLY A 44 4.40 28.61 -24.48
C GLY A 44 4.33 30.08 -24.02
N HIS A 45 3.72 30.39 -22.86
CA HIS A 45 3.75 31.63 -22.08
C HIS A 45 2.73 31.61 -20.90
N PRO A 46 3.17 31.51 -19.63
CA PRO A 46 2.41 32.12 -18.52
C PRO A 46 3.35 32.52 -17.37
N THR A 47 4.18 33.54 -17.57
CA THR A 47 5.06 34.06 -16.51
C THR A 47 4.33 34.96 -15.51
N THR A 48 3.00 35.10 -15.60
CA THR A 48 2.16 35.96 -14.75
C THR A 48 1.18 35.15 -13.92
N ARG A 49 0.89 35.61 -12.70
CA ARG A 49 -0.10 34.99 -11.77
C ARG A 49 -1.46 34.77 -12.43
N ARG A 50 -1.88 35.66 -13.33
CA ARG A 50 -3.13 35.55 -14.08
C ARG A 50 -3.07 34.43 -15.13
N GLY A 51 -2.00 34.35 -15.91
CA GLY A 51 -1.83 33.27 -16.89
C GLY A 51 -1.78 31.88 -16.25
N TRP A 52 -1.16 31.77 -15.08
CA TRP A 52 -1.15 30.53 -14.29
C TRP A 52 -2.56 30.13 -13.81
N LEU A 53 -3.35 31.09 -13.31
CA LEU A 53 -4.72 30.83 -12.88
C LEU A 53 -5.62 30.46 -14.05
N ASP A 54 -5.53 31.18 -15.18
CA ASP A 54 -6.33 30.91 -16.38
C ASP A 54 -6.02 29.50 -16.95
N TYR A 55 -4.74 29.09 -16.92
CA TYR A 55 -4.32 27.75 -17.33
C TYR A 55 -4.92 26.64 -16.46
N TRP A 56 -4.82 26.77 -15.14
CA TRP A 56 -5.34 25.76 -14.22
C TRP A 56 -6.87 25.79 -14.15
N GLU A 57 -7.51 26.95 -14.31
CA GLU A 57 -8.97 27.05 -14.42
C GLU A 57 -9.49 26.27 -15.63
N GLU A 58 -8.73 26.27 -16.74
CA GLU A 58 -9.08 25.49 -17.93
C GLU A 58 -8.89 23.98 -17.71
N ARG A 59 -7.74 23.57 -17.18
CA ARG A 59 -7.42 22.15 -16.97
C ARG A 59 -8.26 21.49 -15.88
N LEU A 60 -8.60 22.23 -14.83
CA LEU A 60 -9.41 21.77 -13.70
C LEU A 60 -10.88 22.14 -13.87
N ARG A 61 -11.31 22.52 -15.08
CA ARG A 61 -12.67 23.01 -15.31
C ARG A 61 -13.70 22.01 -14.78
N GLU A 62 -13.57 20.73 -15.11
CA GLU A 62 -14.51 19.68 -14.67
C GLU A 62 -14.55 19.58 -13.13
N ASP A 63 -13.38 19.51 -12.48
CA ASP A 63 -13.28 19.43 -11.01
C ASP A 63 -13.81 20.68 -10.29
N ILE A 64 -13.62 21.85 -10.88
CA ILE A 64 -14.13 23.13 -10.35
C ILE A 64 -15.63 23.25 -10.60
N GLU A 65 -16.09 22.70 -11.72
CA GLU A 65 -17.49 22.77 -12.12
C GLU A 65 -18.40 21.85 -11.32
N ASP A 66 -17.89 20.76 -10.77
CA ASP A 66 -18.66 19.84 -9.92
C ASP A 66 -18.81 20.31 -8.47
N ILE A 67 -18.19 21.43 -8.08
CA ILE A 67 -18.25 21.92 -6.70
C ILE A 67 -19.60 22.61 -6.40
N PRO A 68 -20.35 22.14 -5.38
CA PRO A 68 -21.61 22.74 -4.99
C PRO A 68 -21.44 24.22 -4.60
N GLY A 69 -22.24 25.10 -5.19
CA GLY A 69 -22.23 26.53 -4.85
C GLY A 69 -21.20 27.39 -5.58
N LYS A 70 -20.46 26.84 -6.56
CA LYS A 70 -19.46 27.58 -7.37
C LYS A 70 -19.95 28.91 -7.95
N SER A 71 -21.24 28.99 -8.31
CA SER A 71 -21.87 30.18 -8.91
C SER A 71 -22.01 31.36 -7.95
N ARG A 72 -21.86 31.14 -6.63
CA ARG A 72 -21.90 32.17 -5.59
C ARG A 72 -20.52 32.55 -5.06
N MET A 73 -19.46 31.94 -5.60
CA MET A 73 -18.11 32.09 -5.06
C MET A 73 -17.46 33.36 -5.60
N THR A 74 -16.83 34.15 -4.72
CA THR A 74 -16.08 35.35 -5.12
C THR A 74 -14.87 34.94 -5.97
N ARG A 75 -14.37 35.88 -6.79
CA ARG A 75 -13.17 35.64 -7.61
C ARG A 75 -11.96 35.24 -6.75
N ALA A 76 -11.79 35.86 -5.58
CA ALA A 76 -10.73 35.52 -4.64
C ALA A 76 -10.82 34.06 -4.14
N ASN A 77 -12.01 33.63 -3.70
CA ASN A 77 -12.24 32.27 -3.24
C ASN A 77 -12.06 31.25 -4.39
N ARG A 78 -12.45 31.62 -5.62
CA ARG A 78 -12.21 30.81 -6.82
C ARG A 78 -10.73 30.63 -7.11
N ASN A 79 -9.94 31.69 -7.00
CA ASN A 79 -8.49 31.61 -7.22
C ASN A 79 -7.81 30.72 -6.16
N VAL A 80 -8.22 30.81 -4.89
CA VAL A 80 -7.70 29.94 -3.81
C VAL A 80 -8.03 28.48 -4.08
N LEU A 81 -9.25 28.20 -4.54
CA LEU A 81 -9.66 26.84 -4.91
C LEU A 81 -8.83 26.30 -6.10
N ILE A 82 -8.67 27.10 -7.17
CA ILE A 82 -7.83 26.74 -8.32
C ILE A 82 -6.41 26.43 -7.84
N GLN A 83 -5.85 27.28 -6.97
CA GLN A 83 -4.52 27.07 -6.42
C GLN A 83 -4.40 25.75 -5.66
N LYS A 84 -5.37 25.46 -4.79
CA LYS A 84 -5.42 24.21 -4.04
C LYS A 84 -5.51 23.00 -4.97
N LYS A 85 -6.41 23.03 -5.95
CA LYS A 85 -6.62 21.93 -6.90
C LYS A 85 -5.42 21.72 -7.84
N ALA A 86 -4.78 22.80 -8.27
CA ALA A 86 -3.55 22.73 -9.05
C ALA A 86 -2.41 22.11 -8.24
N GLN A 87 -2.29 22.44 -6.95
CA GLN A 87 -1.30 21.84 -6.07
C GLN A 87 -1.58 20.33 -5.86
N GLU A 88 -2.84 19.95 -5.64
CA GLU A 88 -3.25 18.54 -5.56
C GLU A 88 -2.90 17.78 -6.86
N GLN A 89 -3.14 18.37 -8.03
CA GLN A 89 -2.81 17.77 -9.32
C GLN A 89 -1.29 17.62 -9.53
N LEU A 90 -0.51 18.68 -9.28
CA LEU A 90 0.95 18.63 -9.39
C LEU A 90 1.55 17.57 -8.45
N GLU A 91 0.99 17.44 -7.25
CA GLU A 91 1.43 16.43 -6.30
C GLU A 91 1.09 15.01 -6.79
N SER A 92 -0.12 14.81 -7.33
CA SER A 92 -0.54 13.55 -7.97
C SER A 92 0.36 13.20 -9.18
N ASP A 93 0.73 14.19 -10.00
CA ASP A 93 1.61 14.01 -11.16
C ASP A 93 3.01 13.57 -10.71
N ARG A 94 3.56 14.19 -9.65
CA ARG A 94 4.83 13.75 -9.04
C ARG A 94 4.77 12.28 -8.59
N PHE A 95 3.69 11.85 -7.94
CA PHE A 95 3.53 10.45 -7.55
C PHE A 95 3.36 9.51 -8.76
N LEU A 96 2.73 9.96 -9.84
CA LEU A 96 2.66 9.23 -11.11
C LEU A 96 4.04 9.06 -11.75
N GLU A 97 4.88 10.09 -11.73
CA GLU A 97 6.26 10.02 -12.19
C GLU A 97 7.10 9.03 -11.37
N GLU A 98 6.97 9.06 -10.04
CA GLU A 98 7.63 8.10 -9.15
C GLU A 98 7.24 6.65 -9.49
N ARG A 99 5.94 6.36 -9.63
CA ARG A 99 5.45 5.02 -10.06
C ARG A 99 5.98 4.63 -11.43
N THR A 100 6.00 5.57 -12.38
CA THR A 100 6.51 5.35 -13.74
C THR A 100 8.00 5.05 -13.72
N SER A 101 8.78 5.73 -12.88
CA SER A 101 10.20 5.47 -12.68
C SER A 101 10.45 4.06 -12.15
N ILE A 102 9.69 3.62 -11.14
CA ILE A 102 9.76 2.25 -10.62
C ILE A 102 9.46 1.22 -11.71
N MET A 103 8.41 1.44 -12.51
CA MET A 103 8.05 0.56 -13.62
C MET A 103 9.12 0.51 -14.72
N ARG A 104 9.77 1.64 -15.03
CA ARG A 104 10.90 1.69 -15.97
C ARG A 104 12.11 0.92 -15.43
N LYS A 105 12.45 1.11 -14.16
CA LYS A 105 13.52 0.35 -13.47
C LYS A 105 13.23 -1.15 -13.53
N PHE A 106 12.01 -1.57 -13.16
CA PHE A 106 11.59 -2.96 -13.22
C PHE A 106 11.66 -3.54 -14.64
N SER A 107 11.22 -2.78 -15.66
CA SER A 107 11.35 -3.21 -17.05
C SER A 107 12.80 -3.39 -17.49
N SER A 108 13.71 -2.51 -17.06
CA SER A 108 15.16 -2.67 -17.30
C SER A 108 15.70 -3.94 -16.64
N ARG A 109 15.31 -4.18 -15.38
CA ARG A 109 15.68 -5.41 -14.65
C ARG A 109 15.24 -6.68 -15.38
N LEU A 110 14.03 -6.70 -15.93
CA LEU A 110 13.56 -7.87 -16.70
C LEU A 110 14.43 -8.13 -17.94
N ALA A 111 14.87 -7.07 -18.64
CA ALA A 111 15.79 -7.20 -19.77
C ALA A 111 17.19 -7.67 -19.35
N GLU A 112 17.70 -7.19 -18.20
CA GLU A 112 18.95 -7.67 -17.60
C GLU A 112 18.86 -9.16 -17.24
N ILE A 113 17.74 -9.61 -16.68
CA ILE A 113 17.49 -11.02 -16.35
C ILE A 113 17.53 -11.89 -17.62
N ASP A 114 16.95 -11.43 -18.73
CA ASP A 114 17.00 -12.14 -20.02
C ASP A 114 18.44 -12.34 -20.50
N GLN A 115 19.30 -11.36 -20.24
CA GLN A 115 20.73 -11.35 -20.59
C GLN A 115 21.63 -12.00 -19.52
N ARG A 116 21.05 -12.46 -18.40
CA ARG A 116 21.77 -13.02 -17.23
C ARG A 116 22.79 -12.02 -16.65
N ILE A 117 22.44 -10.73 -16.66
CA ILE A 117 23.23 -9.68 -16.02
C ILE A 117 22.86 -9.65 -14.54
N ASP A 118 23.87 -9.80 -13.66
CA ASP A 118 23.63 -9.75 -12.22
C ASP A 118 23.31 -8.32 -11.74
N TYR A 119 22.86 -8.18 -10.49
CA TYR A 119 22.68 -6.86 -9.88
C TYR A 119 24.00 -6.06 -9.89
N PRO A 120 23.94 -4.72 -9.92
CA PRO A 120 25.11 -3.87 -9.69
C PRO A 120 25.79 -4.21 -8.36
N GLU A 121 27.12 -4.09 -8.29
CA GLU A 121 27.90 -4.46 -7.09
C GLU A 121 27.37 -3.81 -5.79
N ALA A 122 26.94 -2.54 -5.87
CA ALA A 122 26.37 -1.81 -4.74
C ALA A 122 25.08 -2.43 -4.18
N GLU A 123 24.32 -3.18 -4.99
CA GLU A 123 23.11 -3.87 -4.54
C GLU A 123 23.40 -5.31 -4.08
N GLN A 124 24.49 -5.91 -4.54
CA GLN A 124 24.82 -7.29 -4.19
C GLN A 124 25.16 -7.46 -2.70
N SER A 125 25.77 -6.44 -2.07
CA SER A 125 26.15 -6.46 -0.66
C SER A 125 24.97 -6.52 0.31
N HIS A 126 23.79 -6.09 -0.14
CA HIS A 126 22.58 -6.05 0.68
C HIS A 126 21.63 -7.22 0.39
N ARG A 127 22.10 -8.23 -0.36
CA ARG A 127 21.29 -9.36 -0.82
C ARG A 127 21.90 -10.69 -0.39
N SER A 128 21.09 -11.51 0.29
CA SER A 128 21.42 -12.89 0.63
C SER A 128 21.61 -13.72 -0.65
N THR A 129 22.69 -14.49 -0.69
CA THR A 129 23.03 -15.30 -1.88
C THR A 129 22.35 -16.66 -1.81
N VAL A 130 21.54 -16.96 -2.82
CA VAL A 130 20.84 -18.24 -2.96
C VAL A 130 21.72 -19.19 -3.77
N SER A 131 22.08 -20.32 -3.17
CA SER A 131 22.87 -21.38 -3.78
C SER A 131 21.97 -22.58 -4.15
N TYR A 132 22.50 -23.47 -4.98
CA TYR A 132 21.79 -24.67 -5.44
C TYR A 132 22.60 -25.92 -5.09
N ASP A 133 21.97 -26.84 -4.36
CA ASP A 133 22.51 -28.17 -4.08
C ASP A 133 22.05 -29.13 -5.19
N ALA A 134 22.98 -29.52 -6.05
CA ALA A 134 22.71 -30.42 -7.16
C ALA A 134 22.42 -31.87 -6.75
N GLU A 135 22.88 -32.31 -5.57
CA GLU A 135 22.60 -33.66 -5.08
C GLU A 135 21.18 -33.77 -4.53
N ARG A 136 20.69 -32.69 -3.91
CA ARG A 136 19.36 -32.63 -3.29
C ARG A 136 18.29 -31.96 -4.15
N ASP A 137 18.67 -31.41 -5.31
CA ASP A 137 17.81 -30.60 -6.18
C ASP A 137 17.07 -29.51 -5.39
N SER A 138 17.81 -28.79 -4.55
CA SER A 138 17.23 -27.83 -3.59
C SER A 138 18.00 -26.53 -3.54
N LEU A 139 17.28 -25.44 -3.28
CA LEU A 139 17.85 -24.11 -3.10
C LEU A 139 18.07 -23.85 -1.60
N TYR A 140 19.13 -23.11 -1.28
CA TYR A 140 19.45 -22.76 0.10
C TYR A 140 20.17 -21.42 0.20
N THR A 141 20.17 -20.82 1.38
CA THR A 141 21.04 -19.70 1.75
C THR A 141 21.98 -20.13 2.87
N VAL A 142 23.09 -19.41 3.02
CA VAL A 142 24.04 -19.63 4.12
C VAL A 142 24.03 -18.38 4.99
N GLY A 143 23.73 -18.57 6.29
CA GLY A 143 23.77 -17.51 7.29
C GLY A 143 25.20 -17.04 7.59
N GLU A 144 25.35 -15.95 8.32
CA GLU A 144 26.66 -15.41 8.70
C GLU A 144 27.46 -16.38 9.58
N ASP A 145 26.77 -17.22 10.36
CA ASP A 145 27.32 -18.27 11.20
C ASP A 145 27.70 -19.55 10.44
N GLY A 146 27.44 -19.59 9.12
CA GLY A 146 27.65 -20.75 8.25
C GLY A 146 26.51 -21.76 8.25
N THR A 147 25.39 -21.50 8.96
CA THR A 147 24.23 -22.37 8.97
C THR A 147 23.52 -22.36 7.62
N VAL A 148 23.09 -23.53 7.15
CA VAL A 148 22.39 -23.70 5.87
C VAL A 148 20.89 -23.68 6.10
N HIS A 149 20.19 -22.76 5.42
CA HIS A 149 18.74 -22.62 5.51
C HIS A 149 18.09 -22.94 4.16
N PRO A 150 16.99 -23.71 4.13
CA PRO A 150 16.28 -24.00 2.90
C PRO A 150 15.70 -22.71 2.29
N PHE A 151 15.69 -22.65 0.97
CA PHE A 151 15.10 -21.54 0.22
C PHE A 151 14.04 -22.08 -0.76
N HIS A 152 12.92 -21.38 -0.81
CA HIS A 152 11.77 -21.63 -1.66
C HIS A 152 11.47 -20.40 -2.53
N LEU A 153 10.88 -20.62 -3.71
CA LEU A 153 10.66 -19.54 -4.69
C LEU A 153 9.59 -18.51 -4.26
N ASP A 154 8.80 -18.83 -3.23
CA ASP A 154 7.83 -17.92 -2.60
C ASP A 154 8.46 -16.98 -1.57
N ASN A 155 9.62 -17.33 -1.00
CA ASN A 155 10.33 -16.51 0.00
C ASN A 155 10.56 -15.05 -0.40
N PRO A 156 11.00 -14.71 -1.64
CA PRO A 156 11.20 -13.30 -2.02
C PRO A 156 9.98 -12.41 -1.83
N ALA A 157 8.76 -12.96 -1.91
CA ALA A 157 7.53 -12.19 -1.81
C ALA A 157 7.06 -11.97 -0.36
N THR A 158 7.42 -12.84 0.56
CA THR A 158 7.14 -12.69 2.00
C THR A 158 8.26 -11.94 2.71
N ASP A 159 9.50 -12.27 2.37
CA ASP A 159 10.67 -11.83 3.13
C ASP A 159 11.09 -10.38 2.81
N ILE A 160 10.63 -9.85 1.68
CA ILE A 160 10.79 -8.43 1.34
C ILE A 160 10.10 -7.50 2.36
N ASP A 161 9.01 -7.97 2.98
CA ASP A 161 8.33 -7.24 4.05
C ASP A 161 9.19 -7.20 5.33
N TRP A 162 10.15 -8.12 5.46
CA TRP A 162 11.11 -8.14 6.57
C TRP A 162 12.45 -7.48 6.22
N GLY A 163 12.57 -6.89 5.01
CA GLY A 163 13.80 -6.25 4.54
C GLY A 163 14.84 -7.23 3.98
N VAL A 164 14.50 -8.51 3.83
CA VAL A 164 15.42 -9.51 3.29
C VAL A 164 15.26 -9.60 1.77
N MET A 165 16.38 -9.42 1.08
CA MET A 165 16.44 -9.49 -0.38
C MET A 165 17.39 -10.59 -0.82
N TYR A 166 17.10 -11.20 -1.97
CA TYR A 166 17.85 -12.34 -2.49
C TYR A 166 18.51 -12.04 -3.83
N ARG A 167 19.62 -12.74 -4.07
CA ARG A 167 20.21 -12.87 -5.41
C ARG A 167 20.67 -14.32 -5.62
N PRO A 168 20.47 -14.91 -6.80
CA PRO A 168 20.99 -16.24 -7.10
C PRO A 168 22.51 -16.21 -7.35
N SER A 169 23.22 -17.20 -6.80
CA SER A 169 24.61 -17.47 -7.14
C SER A 169 24.78 -17.72 -8.65
N PRO A 170 25.94 -17.37 -9.25
CA PRO A 170 26.24 -17.69 -10.65
C PRO A 170 26.09 -19.18 -11.00
N ASP A 171 26.29 -20.07 -10.02
CA ASP A 171 26.26 -21.52 -10.21
C ASP A 171 24.84 -22.11 -10.23
N VAL A 172 23.82 -21.32 -9.89
CA VAL A 172 22.41 -21.74 -9.95
C VAL A 172 22.01 -22.02 -11.41
N PRO A 173 21.28 -23.13 -11.69
CA PRO A 173 20.78 -23.43 -13.03
C PRO A 173 19.99 -22.26 -13.64
N LYS A 174 20.19 -22.00 -14.94
CA LYS A 174 19.65 -20.81 -15.65
C LYS A 174 18.16 -20.56 -15.40
N HIS A 175 17.35 -21.62 -15.36
CA HIS A 175 15.90 -21.50 -15.15
C HIS A 175 15.55 -21.07 -13.72
N LEU A 176 16.22 -21.63 -12.70
CA LEU A 176 16.07 -21.22 -11.30
C LEU A 176 16.65 -19.82 -11.06
N TRP A 177 17.82 -19.51 -11.64
CA TRP A 177 18.44 -18.19 -11.58
C TRP A 177 17.46 -17.11 -12.06
N ARG A 178 16.85 -17.34 -13.24
CA ARG A 178 15.81 -16.46 -13.80
C ARG A 178 14.60 -16.36 -12.89
N SER A 179 14.16 -17.47 -12.30
CA SER A 179 12.99 -17.50 -11.42
C SER A 179 13.22 -16.67 -10.17
N ILE A 180 14.33 -16.88 -9.46
CA ILE A 180 14.69 -16.18 -8.23
C ILE A 180 14.74 -14.66 -8.48
N ARG A 181 15.48 -14.24 -9.52
CA ARG A 181 15.57 -12.83 -9.92
C ARG A 181 14.20 -12.22 -10.20
N LYS A 182 13.38 -12.88 -11.00
CA LYS A 182 12.03 -12.37 -11.34
C LYS A 182 11.15 -12.22 -10.09
N HIS A 183 11.13 -13.21 -9.21
CA HIS A 183 10.31 -13.13 -8.00
C HIS A 183 10.76 -11.99 -7.10
N MET A 184 12.07 -11.81 -6.95
CA MET A 184 12.66 -10.72 -6.17
C MET A 184 12.36 -9.34 -6.78
N ASP A 185 12.66 -9.14 -8.07
CA ASP A 185 12.43 -7.87 -8.76
C ASP A 185 10.94 -7.49 -8.81
N ILE A 186 10.03 -8.48 -8.92
CA ILE A 186 8.57 -8.26 -8.82
C ILE A 186 8.18 -7.84 -7.40
N ALA A 187 8.73 -8.48 -6.37
CA ALA A 187 8.42 -8.19 -4.99
C ALA A 187 8.85 -6.76 -4.60
N GLU A 188 10.06 -6.36 -4.98
CA GLU A 188 10.58 -5.00 -4.81
C GLU A 188 9.71 -3.96 -5.51
N ALA A 189 9.46 -4.15 -6.82
CA ALA A 189 8.66 -3.20 -7.59
C ALA A 189 7.25 -3.03 -7.01
N ARG A 190 6.63 -4.11 -6.51
CA ARG A 190 5.31 -4.05 -5.87
C ARG A 190 5.34 -3.29 -4.55
N ARG A 191 6.32 -3.57 -3.68
CA ARG A 191 6.49 -2.87 -2.42
C ARG A 191 6.68 -1.37 -2.65
N ASP A 192 7.61 -1.01 -3.54
CA ASP A 192 7.94 0.39 -3.82
C ASP A 192 6.72 1.14 -4.41
N ILE A 193 5.93 0.49 -5.28
CA ILE A 193 4.69 1.07 -5.82
C ILE A 193 3.62 1.23 -4.72
N ASP A 194 3.41 0.21 -3.88
CA ASP A 194 2.43 0.28 -2.80
C ASP A 194 2.82 1.38 -1.78
N GLU A 195 4.12 1.60 -1.53
CA GLU A 195 4.61 2.71 -0.69
C GLU A 195 4.29 4.08 -1.31
N VAL A 196 4.54 4.25 -2.62
CA VAL A 196 4.19 5.48 -3.33
C VAL A 196 2.68 5.76 -3.27
N ILE A 197 1.85 4.74 -3.49
CA ILE A 197 0.38 4.86 -3.40
C ILE A 197 -0.04 5.25 -1.98
N ASN A 198 0.57 4.67 -0.95
CA ASN A 198 0.25 5.02 0.43
C ASN A 198 0.66 6.46 0.77
N ARG A 199 1.80 6.94 0.27
CA ARG A 199 2.22 8.35 0.42
C ARG A 199 1.29 9.30 -0.31
N GLU A 200 0.86 8.95 -1.52
CA GLU A 200 -0.12 9.70 -2.31
C GLU A 200 -1.45 9.86 -1.55
N ILE A 201 -2.04 8.74 -1.12
CA ILE A 201 -3.32 8.75 -0.39
C ILE A 201 -3.17 9.49 0.94
N ALA A 202 -2.10 9.25 1.69
CA ALA A 202 -1.86 9.92 2.96
C ALA A 202 -1.72 11.44 2.82
N SER A 203 -1.03 11.91 1.77
CA SER A 203 -0.86 13.34 1.51
C SER A 203 -2.18 14.01 1.10
N VAL A 204 -2.90 13.41 0.16
CA VAL A 204 -4.15 13.95 -0.39
C VAL A 204 -5.27 13.98 0.67
N GLU A 205 -5.38 12.93 1.48
CA GLU A 205 -6.47 12.78 2.46
C GLU A 205 -6.08 13.22 3.87
N GLY A 206 -4.82 13.63 4.11
CA GLY A 206 -4.33 14.00 5.44
C GLY A 206 -4.34 12.83 6.43
N LEU A 207 -4.05 11.60 5.97
CA LEU A 207 -4.09 10.38 6.76
C LEU A 207 -2.69 9.98 7.23
N SER A 208 -2.62 9.18 8.30
CA SER A 208 -1.37 8.50 8.67
C SER A 208 -1.04 7.40 7.66
N LEU A 209 0.24 7.14 7.44
CA LEU A 209 0.68 5.95 6.71
C LEU A 209 0.27 4.67 7.47
N PRO A 210 -0.06 3.59 6.75
CA PRO A 210 -0.44 2.32 7.36
C PRO A 210 0.76 1.66 8.04
N THR A 211 0.50 0.75 8.98
CA THR A 211 1.53 -0.06 9.66
C THR A 211 2.37 -0.90 8.69
N THR A 212 1.80 -1.26 7.54
CA THR A 212 2.48 -1.96 6.44
C THR A 212 3.59 -1.15 5.80
N SER A 213 3.58 0.19 5.92
CA SER A 213 4.66 1.07 5.44
C SER A 213 5.89 1.09 6.35
N ILE A 214 5.84 0.48 7.53
CA ILE A 214 7.00 0.38 8.41
C ILE A 214 7.97 -0.67 7.85
N SER A 215 9.21 -0.27 7.54
CA SER A 215 10.19 -1.17 6.94
C SER A 215 10.65 -2.27 7.91
N GLY A 216 11.11 -3.39 7.36
CA GLY A 216 11.66 -4.50 8.16
C GLY A 216 12.92 -4.10 8.92
N GLU A 217 13.75 -3.24 8.33
CA GLU A 217 14.95 -2.67 8.95
C GLU A 217 14.58 -1.81 10.17
N TRP A 218 13.56 -0.95 10.03
CA TRP A 218 13.07 -0.14 11.16
C TRP A 218 12.55 -1.03 12.29
N LEU A 219 11.80 -2.09 11.96
CA LEU A 219 11.32 -3.05 12.96
C LEU A 219 12.49 -3.72 13.68
N ALA A 220 13.52 -4.16 12.97
CA ALA A 220 14.69 -4.80 13.56
C ALA A 220 15.45 -3.84 14.49
N GLU A 221 15.64 -2.58 14.09
CA GLU A 221 16.32 -1.55 14.89
C GLU A 221 15.54 -1.14 16.16
N HIS A 222 14.21 -1.14 16.10
CA HIS A 222 13.34 -0.67 17.19
C HIS A 222 12.72 -1.83 17.99
N PHE A 223 13.04 -3.07 17.65
CA PHE A 223 12.53 -4.23 18.36
C PHE A 223 13.16 -4.34 19.74
N ASN A 224 12.28 -4.44 20.74
CA ASN A 224 12.67 -4.78 22.09
C ASN A 224 11.77 -5.93 22.58
N PRO A 225 12.33 -7.12 22.87
CA PRO A 225 11.55 -8.28 23.28
C PRO A 225 10.79 -8.07 24.59
N THR A 226 11.18 -7.07 25.40
CA THR A 226 10.49 -6.72 26.65
C THR A 226 9.40 -5.66 26.47
N ASN A 227 9.37 -4.96 25.34
CA ASN A 227 8.37 -3.93 25.03
C ASN A 227 7.45 -4.41 23.90
N GLY A 228 6.23 -4.80 24.25
CA GLY A 228 5.24 -5.35 23.31
C GLY A 228 4.64 -4.34 22.31
N SER A 229 5.13 -3.09 22.24
CA SER A 229 4.52 -2.03 21.42
C SER A 229 4.47 -2.36 19.93
N ILE A 230 5.47 -3.08 19.39
CA ILE A 230 5.51 -3.46 17.97
C ILE A 230 5.06 -4.91 17.71
N ALA A 231 4.73 -5.66 18.77
CA ALA A 231 4.32 -7.06 18.65
C ALA A 231 3.05 -7.24 17.79
N GLY A 232 2.13 -6.26 17.84
CA GLY A 232 0.94 -6.26 17.00
C GLY A 232 1.28 -6.20 15.51
N ILE A 233 2.21 -5.33 15.12
CA ILE A 233 2.65 -5.12 13.72
C ILE A 233 3.38 -6.36 13.21
N ILE A 234 4.27 -6.93 14.03
CA ILE A 234 4.96 -8.20 13.72
C ILE A 234 3.94 -9.32 13.54
N GLY A 235 2.98 -9.46 14.46
CA GLY A 235 1.95 -10.50 14.38
C GLY A 235 1.06 -10.39 13.15
N GLU A 236 0.66 -9.17 12.78
CA GLU A 236 -0.10 -8.87 11.56
C GLU A 236 0.67 -9.29 10.31
N ARG A 237 1.95 -8.88 10.21
CA ARG A 237 2.82 -9.23 9.07
C ARG A 237 3.08 -10.73 8.98
N MET A 238 3.34 -11.39 10.11
CA MET A 238 3.47 -12.85 10.20
C MET A 238 2.21 -13.57 9.71
N ALA A 239 1.03 -13.17 10.19
CA ALA A 239 -0.23 -13.79 9.78
C ALA A 239 -0.49 -13.60 8.28
N LYS A 240 -0.27 -12.38 7.77
CA LYS A 240 -0.39 -12.07 6.34
C LYS A 240 0.55 -12.92 5.48
N ASN A 241 1.83 -12.99 5.84
CA ASN A 241 2.82 -13.73 5.06
C ASN A 241 2.59 -15.24 5.12
N THR A 242 2.13 -15.75 6.27
CA THR A 242 1.69 -17.15 6.40
C THR A 242 0.58 -17.46 5.40
N LEU A 243 -0.45 -16.62 5.32
CA LEU A 243 -1.56 -16.81 4.37
C LEU A 243 -1.09 -16.66 2.93
N TYR A 244 -0.18 -15.73 2.67
CA TYR A 244 0.41 -15.54 1.36
C TYR A 244 1.14 -16.80 0.87
N ALA A 245 1.94 -17.43 1.74
CA ALA A 245 2.62 -18.69 1.46
C ALA A 245 1.61 -19.83 1.23
N LEU A 246 0.59 -19.96 2.10
CA LEU A 246 -0.45 -20.99 1.99
C LEU A 246 -1.26 -20.89 0.69
N GLY A 247 -1.61 -19.66 0.26
CA GLY A 247 -2.36 -19.43 -0.99
C GLY A 247 -1.52 -19.61 -2.27
N ARG A 248 -0.19 -19.76 -2.14
CA ARG A 248 0.73 -20.07 -3.25
C ARG A 248 1.12 -21.53 -3.34
N GLN A 249 1.08 -22.25 -2.23
CA GLN A 249 1.21 -23.69 -2.25
C GLN A 249 0.00 -24.28 -3.01
N ASP A 250 0.21 -25.35 -3.78
CA ASP A 250 -0.83 -26.11 -4.51
C ASP A 250 -1.82 -26.84 -3.54
N SER A 251 -2.15 -26.22 -2.41
CA SER A 251 -3.00 -26.71 -1.32
C SER A 251 -4.49 -26.82 -1.71
N GLY A 252 -4.86 -26.40 -2.93
CA GLY A 252 -6.24 -26.34 -3.40
C GLY A 252 -6.98 -25.05 -2.98
N GLU A 253 -6.34 -24.21 -2.18
CA GLU A 253 -6.90 -22.94 -1.71
C GLU A 253 -6.49 -21.82 -2.66
N ASN A 254 -7.28 -21.64 -3.72
CA ASN A 254 -7.11 -20.50 -4.60
C ASN A 254 -7.55 -19.23 -3.85
N PHE A 255 -6.66 -18.51 -3.17
CA PHE A 255 -6.95 -17.15 -2.69
C PHE A 255 -5.76 -16.22 -2.90
N LYS A 256 -6.02 -14.92 -2.95
CA LYS A 256 -4.97 -13.89 -3.08
C LYS A 256 -5.01 -12.96 -1.89
N ILE A 257 -3.84 -12.63 -1.37
CA ILE A 257 -3.66 -11.64 -0.31
C ILE A 257 -3.23 -10.32 -0.93
N GLU A 258 -3.87 -9.22 -0.52
CA GLU A 258 -3.52 -7.85 -0.92
C GLU A 258 -3.42 -6.97 0.31
N ASN A 259 -2.37 -6.14 0.40
CA ASN A 259 -2.24 -5.16 1.48
C ASN A 259 -3.39 -4.14 1.45
N SER A 260 -3.77 -3.65 2.64
CA SER A 260 -4.56 -2.44 2.76
C SER A 260 -3.71 -1.20 2.43
N ASN A 261 -4.33 -0.22 1.78
CA ASN A 261 -3.74 1.10 1.61
C ASN A 261 -4.02 2.02 2.81
N ALA A 262 -3.43 3.22 2.79
CA ALA A 262 -3.55 4.20 3.89
C ALA A 262 -5.01 4.52 4.26
N ARG A 263 -5.92 4.64 3.28
CA ARG A 263 -7.34 4.93 3.54
C ARG A 263 -8.06 3.72 4.14
N GLU A 264 -7.81 2.54 3.61
CA GLU A 264 -8.38 1.29 4.10
C GLU A 264 -8.01 1.05 5.58
N ASP A 265 -6.75 1.26 5.95
CA ASP A 265 -6.30 1.16 7.35
C ASP A 265 -6.85 2.30 8.24
N ALA A 266 -6.82 3.54 7.75
CA ALA A 266 -7.23 4.70 8.54
C ALA A 266 -8.75 4.77 8.77
N GLU A 267 -9.56 4.49 7.75
CA GLU A 267 -11.02 4.68 7.80
C GLU A 267 -11.81 3.39 7.98
N LEU A 268 -11.34 2.28 7.38
CA LEU A 268 -12.03 0.99 7.35
C LEU A 268 -11.40 -0.05 8.31
N LYS A 269 -10.21 0.24 8.86
CA LYS A 269 -9.59 -0.49 9.98
C LYS A 269 -9.31 -1.97 9.72
N TYR A 270 -9.08 -2.36 8.47
CA TYR A 270 -8.58 -3.70 8.13
C TYR A 270 -7.15 -3.64 7.62
N ASP A 271 -6.38 -4.67 7.96
CA ASP A 271 -4.94 -4.75 7.81
C ASP A 271 -4.54 -5.26 6.41
N PHE A 272 -5.29 -6.24 5.90
CA PHE A 272 -5.13 -6.79 4.55
C PHE A 272 -6.44 -7.36 4.03
N LYS A 273 -6.46 -7.73 2.75
CA LYS A 273 -7.62 -8.29 2.04
C LYS A 273 -7.32 -9.68 1.53
N ILE A 274 -8.34 -10.53 1.59
CA ILE A 274 -8.33 -11.86 1.00
C ILE A 274 -9.34 -11.86 -0.14
N VAL A 275 -8.86 -12.17 -1.34
CA VAL A 275 -9.68 -12.27 -2.54
C VAL A 275 -9.85 -13.75 -2.86
N LEU A 276 -11.06 -14.26 -2.70
CA LEU A 276 -11.44 -15.58 -3.16
C LEU A 276 -11.95 -15.51 -4.60
N PRO A 277 -11.26 -16.15 -5.56
CA PRO A 277 -11.84 -16.43 -6.85
C PRO A 277 -12.98 -17.44 -6.66
N THR A 278 -14.17 -17.06 -7.08
CA THR A 278 -15.27 -18.01 -7.21
C THR A 278 -14.91 -18.96 -8.35
N VAL A 279 -14.75 -20.24 -8.02
CA VAL A 279 -14.35 -21.27 -8.98
C VAL A 279 -15.52 -21.54 -9.93
N THR A 280 -15.56 -20.85 -11.07
CA THR A 280 -16.27 -21.34 -12.26
C THR A 280 -15.29 -22.17 -13.08
N ARG A 281 -15.51 -23.50 -13.14
CA ARG A 281 -14.74 -24.40 -14.01
C ARG A 281 -14.97 -23.99 -15.47
N GLY A 282 -13.88 -23.75 -16.21
CA GLY A 282 -13.91 -23.35 -17.62
C GLY A 282 -13.16 -22.03 -17.81
N VAL A 283 -12.49 -21.91 -18.96
CA VAL A 283 -11.56 -20.84 -19.36
C VAL A 283 -12.03 -19.43 -18.94
N ALA A 284 -11.07 -18.60 -18.52
CA ALA A 284 -11.22 -17.18 -18.16
C ALA A 284 -11.71 -16.31 -19.34
N THR A 285 -12.97 -16.46 -19.69
CA THR A 285 -13.77 -15.50 -20.45
C THR A 285 -15.03 -15.25 -19.65
N VAL A 286 -15.51 -14.01 -19.63
CA VAL A 286 -16.83 -13.67 -19.10
C VAL A 286 -17.83 -14.70 -19.66
N PRO A 287 -18.55 -15.47 -18.81
CA PRO A 287 -19.51 -16.44 -19.29
C PRO A 287 -20.47 -15.76 -20.28
N GLU A 288 -20.75 -16.40 -21.41
CA GLU A 288 -21.64 -15.85 -22.44
C GLU A 288 -23.02 -15.56 -21.79
N GLY A 289 -23.38 -14.28 -21.68
CA GLY A 289 -24.62 -13.82 -21.02
C GLY A 289 -24.49 -13.35 -19.57
N MET A 290 -23.29 -13.28 -18.99
CA MET A 290 -23.04 -12.62 -17.71
C MET A 290 -22.35 -11.27 -17.97
N GLU A 291 -22.80 -10.19 -17.34
CA GLU A 291 -22.12 -8.90 -17.47
C GLU A 291 -20.78 -8.92 -16.73
N ARG A 292 -19.81 -8.12 -17.20
CA ARG A 292 -18.47 -8.05 -16.57
C ARG A 292 -18.58 -7.63 -15.10
N GLU A 293 -19.50 -6.74 -14.77
CA GLU A 293 -19.77 -6.32 -13.41
C GLU A 293 -20.26 -7.49 -12.53
N GLU A 294 -21.12 -8.37 -13.05
CA GLU A 294 -21.63 -9.54 -12.32
C GLU A 294 -20.54 -10.60 -12.10
N TYR A 295 -19.68 -10.83 -13.09
CA TYR A 295 -18.53 -11.73 -12.96
C TYR A 295 -17.50 -11.22 -11.92
N VAL A 296 -17.30 -9.90 -11.84
CA VAL A 296 -16.44 -9.27 -10.82
C VAL A 296 -17.11 -9.30 -9.44
N ALA A 297 -18.41 -9.03 -9.35
CA ALA A 297 -19.21 -9.12 -8.12
C ALA A 297 -19.26 -10.55 -7.56
N GLY A 298 -19.14 -11.56 -8.43
CA GLY A 298 -19.05 -12.96 -8.03
C GLY A 298 -17.81 -13.30 -7.21
N LYS A 299 -16.73 -12.51 -7.25
CA LYS A 299 -15.52 -12.75 -6.42
C LYS A 299 -15.73 -12.16 -5.03
N ARG A 300 -15.74 -13.01 -4.00
CA ARG A 300 -15.81 -12.54 -2.60
C ARG A 300 -14.45 -12.01 -2.17
N SER A 301 -14.42 -10.77 -1.72
CA SER A 301 -13.27 -10.12 -1.08
C SER A 301 -13.61 -9.80 0.37
N VAL A 302 -12.73 -10.16 1.30
CA VAL A 302 -12.91 -9.89 2.73
C VAL A 302 -11.72 -9.11 3.27
N GLY A 303 -12.00 -8.02 3.97
CA GLY A 303 -11.02 -7.31 4.77
C GLY A 303 -10.75 -8.08 6.06
N VAL A 304 -9.51 -8.20 6.47
CA VAL A 304 -9.12 -8.88 7.70
C VAL A 304 -8.52 -7.86 8.64
N GLN A 305 -9.13 -7.68 9.81
CA GLN A 305 -8.48 -7.03 10.93
C GLN A 305 -7.89 -8.10 11.85
N PHE A 306 -6.60 -8.06 12.07
CA PHE A 306 -5.86 -9.02 12.87
C PHE A 306 -5.62 -8.51 14.30
N THR A 307 -5.51 -9.43 15.25
CA THR A 307 -5.02 -9.12 16.59
C THR A 307 -4.40 -10.35 17.24
N ILE A 308 -3.31 -10.12 17.99
CA ILE A 308 -2.69 -11.12 18.86
C ILE A 308 -3.25 -11.09 20.29
N SER A 309 -4.13 -10.14 20.62
CA SER A 309 -4.62 -9.97 21.98
C SER A 309 -5.89 -10.77 22.23
N ASN A 310 -5.84 -11.62 23.26
CA ASN A 310 -7.01 -12.34 23.77
C ASN A 310 -7.80 -11.54 24.81
N ALA A 311 -7.44 -10.29 25.09
CA ALA A 311 -8.09 -9.49 26.11
C ALA A 311 -9.48 -9.05 25.64
N ARG A 312 -10.52 -9.47 26.36
CA ARG A 312 -11.92 -9.26 25.95
C ARG A 312 -12.27 -7.79 25.69
N TYR A 313 -11.78 -6.88 26.53
CA TYR A 313 -12.03 -5.44 26.33
C TYR A 313 -11.41 -4.89 25.03
N ILE A 314 -10.32 -5.49 24.52
CA ILE A 314 -9.71 -5.11 23.23
C ILE A 314 -10.54 -5.68 22.09
N LEU A 315 -10.98 -6.93 22.20
CA LEU A 315 -11.83 -7.58 21.21
C LEU A 315 -13.16 -6.84 21.04
N ASP A 316 -13.86 -6.54 22.15
CA ASP A 316 -15.13 -5.81 22.13
C ASP A 316 -14.96 -4.41 21.50
N LYS A 317 -13.83 -3.74 21.77
CA LYS A 317 -13.49 -2.44 21.16
C LYS A 317 -13.26 -2.57 19.65
N LYS A 318 -12.50 -3.58 19.20
CA LYS A 318 -12.24 -3.83 17.78
C LYS A 318 -13.53 -4.19 17.04
N GLU A 319 -14.38 -5.05 17.60
CA GLU A 319 -15.70 -5.35 17.02
C GLU A 319 -16.58 -4.10 16.87
N GLY A 320 -16.58 -3.22 17.87
CA GLY A 320 -17.26 -1.92 17.76
C GLY A 320 -16.75 -1.06 16.61
N GLN A 321 -15.42 -1.03 16.40
CA GLN A 321 -14.81 -0.33 15.27
C GLN A 321 -15.19 -0.96 13.93
N LEU A 322 -15.19 -2.30 13.86
CA LEU A 322 -15.57 -3.02 12.64
C LEU A 322 -17.04 -2.80 12.26
N LYS A 323 -17.94 -2.70 13.24
CA LYS A 323 -19.34 -2.39 12.94
C LYS A 323 -19.48 -1.03 12.23
N ILE A 324 -18.75 -0.02 12.71
CA ILE A 324 -18.72 1.31 12.08
C ILE A 324 -18.10 1.22 10.68
N ALA A 325 -17.00 0.46 10.53
CA ALA A 325 -16.35 0.27 9.24
C ALA A 325 -17.25 -0.43 8.21
N ARG A 326 -17.99 -1.48 8.61
CA ARG A 326 -18.97 -2.17 7.76
C ARG A 326 -20.09 -1.26 7.29
N ASP A 327 -20.54 -0.34 8.13
CA ASP A 327 -21.54 0.65 7.72
C ASP A 327 -20.95 1.67 6.72
N ARG A 328 -19.67 2.04 6.87
CA ARG A 328 -18.95 2.91 5.91
C ARG A 328 -18.69 2.23 4.57
N LEU A 329 -18.56 0.90 4.50
CA LEU A 329 -18.41 0.19 3.22
C LEU A 329 -19.60 0.42 2.27
N LYS A 330 -20.76 0.82 2.79
CA LYS A 330 -21.96 1.13 2.00
C LYS A 330 -21.94 2.54 1.41
N ASP A 331 -21.04 3.41 1.88
CA ASP A 331 -20.89 4.78 1.40
C ASP A 331 -20.07 4.81 0.10
N GLU A 332 -20.55 5.54 -0.91
CA GLU A 332 -19.84 5.70 -2.19
C GLU A 332 -18.57 6.55 -2.02
N ASP A 333 -18.57 7.52 -1.10
CA ASP A 333 -17.41 8.37 -0.85
C ASP A 333 -16.24 7.57 -0.25
N ALA A 334 -16.54 6.55 0.55
CA ALA A 334 -15.54 5.66 1.10
C ALA A 334 -14.82 4.84 0.01
N LYS A 335 -15.44 4.63 -1.16
CA LYS A 335 -14.89 3.81 -2.26
C LYS A 335 -13.90 4.56 -3.15
N LYS A 336 -13.83 5.89 -3.06
CA LYS A 336 -13.06 6.76 -3.97
C LYS A 336 -11.56 6.44 -4.08
N TYR A 337 -10.99 5.75 -3.09
CA TYR A 337 -9.57 5.33 -3.09
C TYR A 337 -9.36 3.88 -2.66
N ILE A 338 -10.42 3.05 -2.68
CA ILE A 338 -10.30 1.64 -2.36
C ILE A 338 -9.77 0.91 -3.60
N LYS A 339 -8.57 0.31 -3.49
CA LYS A 339 -7.94 -0.44 -4.60
C LYS A 339 -8.87 -1.54 -5.14
N ARG A 340 -9.56 -2.25 -4.24
CA ARG A 340 -10.63 -3.21 -4.53
C ARG A 340 -11.61 -3.27 -3.36
N PRO A 341 -12.92 -3.02 -3.58
CA PRO A 341 -13.91 -3.07 -2.52
C PRO A 341 -13.95 -4.46 -1.88
N VAL A 342 -14.15 -4.48 -0.57
CA VAL A 342 -14.42 -5.70 0.21
C VAL A 342 -15.92 -5.84 0.46
N ASN A 343 -16.41 -7.06 0.51
CA ASN A 343 -17.81 -7.37 0.81
C ASN A 343 -18.09 -7.30 2.31
N ASP A 344 -17.12 -7.70 3.13
CA ASP A 344 -17.21 -7.67 4.59
C ASP A 344 -15.81 -7.54 5.20
N ILE A 345 -15.75 -7.24 6.50
CA ILE A 345 -14.53 -7.19 7.31
C ILE A 345 -14.67 -8.16 8.47
N VAL A 346 -13.67 -9.02 8.67
CA VAL A 346 -13.66 -10.02 9.75
C VAL A 346 -12.55 -9.70 10.77
N LEU A 347 -12.84 -9.92 12.05
CA LEU A 347 -11.84 -9.86 13.12
C LEU A 347 -11.22 -11.25 13.28
N VAL A 348 -9.91 -11.35 13.05
CA VAL A 348 -9.14 -12.56 13.29
C VAL A 348 -8.28 -12.36 14.53
N ASN A 349 -8.64 -13.07 15.60
CA ASN A 349 -7.84 -13.11 16.81
C ASN A 349 -7.08 -14.45 16.89
N LEU A 350 -5.75 -14.38 16.89
CA LEU A 350 -4.86 -15.53 17.07
C LEU A 350 -3.73 -15.14 18.00
N GLY A 351 -3.60 -15.81 19.14
CA GLY A 351 -2.60 -15.53 20.18
C GLY A 351 -1.18 -15.93 19.80
N LEU A 352 -0.67 -15.39 18.69
CA LEU A 352 0.67 -15.66 18.18
C LEU A 352 1.72 -15.15 19.16
N LYS A 353 2.74 -15.97 19.41
CA LYS A 353 3.98 -15.60 20.10
C LYS A 353 4.89 -14.77 19.19
N ALA A 354 4.35 -13.69 18.62
CA ALA A 354 4.99 -12.90 17.57
C ALA A 354 6.37 -12.37 17.99
N SER A 355 6.46 -11.77 19.18
CA SER A 355 7.73 -11.24 19.71
C SER A 355 8.79 -12.32 19.94
N GLU A 356 8.40 -13.49 20.47
CA GLU A 356 9.35 -14.59 20.73
C GLU A 356 9.91 -15.14 19.40
N ARG A 357 9.04 -15.36 18.41
CA ARG A 357 9.42 -15.86 17.08
C ARG A 357 10.25 -14.86 16.29
N TYR A 358 9.94 -13.58 16.39
CA TYR A 358 10.73 -12.53 15.74
C TYR A 358 12.11 -12.36 16.39
N ALA A 359 12.20 -12.44 17.72
CA ALA A 359 13.49 -12.48 18.41
C ALA A 359 14.34 -13.66 17.94
N GLN A 360 13.74 -14.87 17.91
CA GLN A 360 14.42 -16.07 17.42
C GLN A 360 14.91 -15.89 15.97
N TRP A 361 14.06 -15.35 15.09
CA TRP A 361 14.40 -15.11 13.69
C TRP A 361 15.59 -14.15 13.53
N LEU A 362 15.63 -13.07 14.32
CA LEU A 362 16.75 -12.13 14.32
C LEU A 362 18.03 -12.78 14.86
N ASP A 363 17.93 -13.56 15.94
CA ASP A 363 19.06 -14.27 16.55
C ASP A 363 19.66 -15.32 15.60
N GLU A 364 18.84 -15.93 14.75
CA GLU A 364 19.26 -16.88 13.69
C GLU A 364 19.78 -16.18 12.42
N GLY A 365 19.92 -14.85 12.41
CA GLY A 365 20.49 -14.12 11.27
C GLY A 365 19.52 -13.93 10.10
N MET A 366 18.22 -13.83 10.39
CA MET A 366 17.16 -13.58 9.41
C MET A 366 17.08 -14.62 8.28
N PRO A 367 16.93 -15.92 8.60
CA PRO A 367 16.84 -16.97 7.60
C PRO A 367 15.60 -16.82 6.68
N PRO A 368 15.60 -17.42 5.47
CA PRO A 368 14.44 -17.37 4.58
C PRO A 368 13.15 -17.87 5.21
N GLY A 369 12.03 -17.28 4.80
CA GLY A 369 10.68 -17.60 5.30
C GLY A 369 10.22 -16.76 6.47
N GLY A 370 11.00 -15.74 6.86
CA GLY A 370 10.63 -14.81 7.93
C GLY A 370 10.39 -15.48 9.30
N PRO A 371 9.96 -14.72 10.32
CA PRO A 371 9.51 -15.28 11.60
C PRO A 371 8.28 -16.19 11.49
N GLU A 372 7.52 -16.12 10.41
CA GLU A 372 6.36 -16.98 10.14
C GLU A 372 6.73 -18.46 9.95
N GLN A 373 7.99 -18.78 9.64
CA GLN A 373 8.47 -20.17 9.58
C GLN A 373 8.33 -20.92 10.92
N TYR A 374 8.31 -20.19 12.05
CA TYR A 374 8.16 -20.76 13.39
C TYR A 374 6.68 -20.93 13.81
N ILE A 375 5.72 -20.61 12.93
CA ILE A 375 4.31 -20.87 13.16
C ILE A 375 4.02 -22.36 12.92
N THR A 376 3.36 -22.98 13.90
CA THR A 376 3.00 -24.40 13.84
C THR A 376 1.90 -24.65 12.82
N ASP A 377 1.82 -25.87 12.30
CA ASP A 377 0.78 -26.21 11.32
C ASP A 377 -0.62 -26.14 11.92
N GLU A 378 -0.77 -26.39 13.23
CA GLU A 378 -2.03 -26.18 13.96
C GLU A 378 -2.45 -24.70 13.97
N GLU A 379 -1.52 -23.77 14.21
CA GLU A 379 -1.81 -22.33 14.16
C GLU A 379 -2.12 -21.85 12.74
N LYS A 380 -1.45 -22.41 11.71
CA LYS A 380 -1.76 -22.12 10.30
C LYS A 380 -3.19 -22.54 9.96
N GLN A 381 -3.59 -23.74 10.39
CA GLN A 381 -4.96 -24.24 10.22
C GLN A 381 -5.98 -23.40 10.99
N GLU A 382 -5.67 -22.99 12.22
CA GLU A 382 -6.55 -22.11 13.00
C GLU A 382 -6.72 -20.75 12.32
N LEU A 383 -5.63 -20.15 11.82
CA LEU A 383 -5.66 -18.88 11.09
C LEU A 383 -6.59 -18.95 9.88
N LEU A 384 -6.41 -19.98 9.06
CA LEU A 384 -7.22 -20.24 7.88
C LEU A 384 -8.69 -20.49 8.24
N ALA A 385 -8.96 -21.28 9.27
CA ALA A 385 -10.31 -21.59 9.73
C ALA A 385 -11.06 -20.33 10.19
N LYS A 386 -10.41 -19.40 10.92
CA LYS A 386 -11.05 -18.16 11.36
C LYS A 386 -11.41 -17.24 10.20
N ILE A 387 -10.54 -17.19 9.20
CA ILE A 387 -10.76 -16.40 7.98
C ILE A 387 -11.91 -16.97 7.17
N THR A 388 -11.93 -18.28 6.96
CA THR A 388 -12.96 -18.98 6.17
C THR A 388 -14.30 -19.09 6.90
N ALA A 389 -14.31 -19.14 8.23
CA ALA A 389 -15.55 -19.09 9.01
C ALA A 389 -16.32 -17.78 8.80
N GLY A 390 -15.61 -16.66 8.66
CA GLY A 390 -16.20 -15.36 8.29
C GLY A 390 -16.75 -15.31 6.85
N LEU A 391 -16.35 -16.25 6.00
CA LEU A 391 -16.80 -16.34 4.61
C LEU A 391 -18.05 -17.21 4.41
N HIS A 392 -18.33 -18.11 5.37
CA HIS A 392 -19.47 -19.03 5.33
C HIS A 392 -20.67 -18.59 6.19
N SER A 393 -20.56 -17.49 6.94
CA SER A 393 -21.56 -17.07 7.93
C SER A 393 -22.73 -16.23 7.38
N GLU A 394 -22.77 -15.95 6.07
CA GLU A 394 -23.94 -15.38 5.41
C GLU A 394 -24.27 -16.16 4.12
N GLY A 395 -25.22 -17.09 4.28
CA GLY A 395 -25.93 -17.85 3.27
C GLY A 395 -27.32 -18.21 3.80
#